data_AF-A0A939EYU0-F1
#
_entry.id   AF-A0A939EYU0-F1
#
_cell.length_a   1.000
_cell.length_b   1.000
_cell.length_c   1.000
_cell.angle_alpha   90.00
_cell.angle_beta   90.00
_cell.angle_gamma   90.00
#
_symmetry.space_group_name_H-M   'P 1'
#
loop_
_entity.id
_entity.type
_entity.pdbx_description
1 polymer ?
#
loop_
_entity_poly.entity_id
_entity_poly.type
_entity_poly.pdbx_seq_one_letter_code
_entity_poly.pdbx_strand_id
1 'polypeptide(L)' 'MGLFDAPEPVNVEVKGNILQCLVCRHQKFWRREAQLHTATATFFQMEWTNPTALCYVCDNCGYLHWFLPQ' A
#
# COMPACT_ATOMS: atom_id res chain seq x y z
N MET A 1 27.05 -7.08 8.27
CA MET A 1 25.86 -7.68 7.61
C MET A 1 24.66 -7.28 8.44
N GLY A 2 23.89 -6.29 8.00
CA GLY A 2 22.83 -5.66 8.80
C GLY A 2 21.50 -6.41 8.68
N LEU A 3 20.83 -6.61 9.81
CA LEU A 3 19.63 -7.43 10.02
C LEU A 3 18.32 -6.92 9.38
N PHE A 4 18.40 -5.96 8.46
CA PHE A 4 17.22 -5.29 7.90
C PHE A 4 17.53 -4.90 6.45
N ASP A 5 17.47 -5.86 5.53
CA ASP A 5 17.28 -5.51 4.13
C ASP A 5 15.89 -4.88 4.03
N ALA A 6 15.85 -3.54 4.06
CA ALA A 6 14.66 -2.83 3.64
C ALA A 6 14.32 -3.35 2.24
N PRO A 7 13.04 -3.63 1.93
CA PRO A 7 12.68 -3.98 0.55
C PRO A 7 13.25 -2.90 -0.38
N GLU A 8 13.54 -3.23 -1.64
CA GLU A 8 13.92 -2.26 -2.68
C GLU A 8 12.68 -1.73 -3.41
N PRO A 9 12.71 -0.50 -3.94
CA PRO A 9 11.52 0.10 -4.54
C PRO A 9 11.32 -0.48 -5.93
N VAL A 10 10.09 -0.91 -6.22
CA VAL A 10 9.77 -1.69 -7.41
C VAL A 10 8.87 -0.93 -8.37
N ASN A 11 8.94 -1.27 -9.66
CA ASN A 11 7.91 -0.89 -10.62
C ASN A 11 6.67 -1.74 -10.37
N VAL A 12 5.49 -1.13 -10.52
CA VAL A 12 4.21 -1.77 -10.20
C VAL A 12 3.30 -1.71 -11.41
N GLU A 13 2.62 -2.81 -11.70
CA GLU A 13 1.59 -2.89 -12.72
C GLU A 13 0.21 -3.10 -12.06
N VAL A 14 -0.79 -2.33 -12.47
CA VAL A 14 -2.17 -2.45 -11.99
C VAL A 14 -3.11 -2.56 -13.19
N LYS A 15 -3.83 -3.69 -13.28
CA LYS A 15 -4.74 -4.00 -14.41
C LYS A 15 -4.10 -3.80 -15.80
N GLY A 16 -2.86 -4.25 -16.01
CA GLY A 16 -2.17 -4.08 -17.29
C GLY A 16 -1.45 -2.74 -17.50
N ASN A 17 -1.52 -1.82 -16.52
CA ASN A 17 -0.97 -0.47 -16.66
C ASN A 17 0.18 -0.24 -15.68
N ILE A 18 1.29 0.33 -16.15
CA ILE A 18 2.38 0.75 -15.27
C ILE A 18 1.90 1.90 -14.38
N LEU A 19 2.03 1.71 -13.07
CA LEU A 19 1.67 2.71 -12.09
C LEU A 19 2.66 3.88 -12.18
N GLN A 20 2.12 5.10 -12.30
CA GLN A 20 2.88 6.33 -12.18
C GLN A 20 2.35 7.14 -11.00
N CYS A 21 3.26 7.77 -10.26
CA CYS A 21 2.88 8.63 -9.16
C CYS A 21 2.01 9.77 -9.68
N LEU A 22 0.83 9.97 -9.07
CA LEU A 22 -0.10 11.03 -9.47
C LEU A 22 0.49 12.44 -9.25
N VAL A 23 1.44 12.56 -8.32
CA VAL A 23 2.07 13.82 -7.94
C VAL A 23 3.32 14.12 -8.77
N CYS A 24 4.28 13.18 -8.85
CA CYS A 24 5.59 13.44 -9.46
C CYS A 24 5.91 12.58 -10.70
N ARG A 25 4.98 11.74 -11.16
CA ARG A 25 5.12 10.84 -12.33
C ARG A 25 6.21 9.78 -12.23
N HIS A 26 6.87 9.66 -11.09
CA HIS A 26 7.84 8.59 -10.82
C HIS A 26 7.18 7.19 -10.81
N GLN A 27 7.97 6.15 -11.09
CA GLN A 27 7.46 4.79 -11.38
C GLN A 27 7.90 3.72 -10.37
N LYS A 28 8.70 4.07 -9.37
CA LYS A 28 9.14 3.13 -8.34
C LYS A 28 8.47 3.38 -6.99
N PHE A 29 8.10 2.30 -6.33
CA PHE A 29 7.26 2.32 -5.14
C PHE A 29 7.67 1.29 -4.08
N TRP A 30 7.42 1.67 -2.82
CA TRP A 30 7.40 0.77 -1.68
C TRP A 30 6.03 0.12 -1.55
N ARG A 31 5.96 -1.22 -1.56
CA ARG A 31 4.72 -1.94 -1.26
C ARG A 31 4.48 -1.93 0.25
N ARG A 32 3.24 -1.61 0.66
CA ARG A 32 2.77 -1.68 2.05
C ARG A 32 1.36 -2.23 2.09
N GLU A 33 1.00 -2.81 3.22
CA GLU A 33 -0.37 -3.26 3.51
C GLU A 33 -0.89 -2.44 4.69
N ALA A 34 -2.12 -1.96 4.60
CA ALA A 34 -2.75 -1.12 5.60
C ALA A 34 -4.08 -1.72 6.04
N GLN A 35 -4.28 -1.85 7.35
CA GLN A 35 -5.54 -2.32 7.92
C GLN A 35 -6.59 -1.21 7.84
N LEU A 36 -7.75 -1.51 7.28
CA LEU A 36 -8.90 -0.60 7.25
C LEU A 36 -9.68 -0.77 8.55
N HIS A 37 -9.43 0.09 9.54
CA HIS A 37 -10.22 0.09 10.77
C HIS A 37 -11.62 0.66 10.46
N THR A 38 -12.67 -0.16 10.61
CA THR A 38 -14.03 0.35 10.70
C THR A 38 -14.30 0.76 12.15
N ALA A 39 -14.50 2.06 12.40
CA ALA A 39 -14.71 2.63 13.73
C ALA A 39 -15.92 2.03 14.51
N THR A 40 -16.78 1.26 13.86
CA THR A 40 -17.98 0.64 14.43
C THR A 40 -17.80 -0.83 14.84
N ALA A 41 -16.67 -1.48 14.54
CA ALA A 41 -16.42 -2.89 14.85
C ALA A 41 -16.02 -3.15 16.32
N THR A 42 -15.79 -2.11 17.12
CA THR A 42 -15.29 -2.23 18.51
C THR A 42 -16.33 -2.78 19.51
N PHE A 43 -17.60 -2.95 19.12
CA PHE A 43 -18.64 -3.45 20.03
C PHE A 43 -18.98 -4.94 19.88
N PHE A 44 -18.57 -5.63 18.81
CA PHE A 44 -18.82 -7.06 18.62
C PHE A 44 -17.69 -7.75 17.84
N GLN A 45 -16.73 -8.33 18.56
CA GLN A 45 -15.99 -9.58 18.25
C GLN A 45 -15.80 -9.99 16.77
N MET A 46 -15.37 -9.10 15.87
CA MET A 46 -15.06 -9.43 14.47
C MET A 46 -13.71 -8.83 14.03
N GLU A 47 -12.66 -9.04 14.84
CA GLU A 47 -11.30 -8.56 14.52
C GLU A 47 -10.61 -9.33 13.38
N TRP A 48 -11.21 -10.41 12.84
CA TRP A 48 -10.57 -11.28 11.85
C TRP A 48 -11.00 -11.04 10.40
N THR A 49 -11.91 -10.09 10.14
CA THR A 49 -12.46 -9.83 8.78
C THR A 49 -12.18 -8.40 8.30
N ASN A 50 -11.33 -7.64 9.00
CA ASN A 50 -11.01 -6.29 8.54
C ASN A 50 -10.29 -6.37 7.17
N PRO A 51 -10.84 -5.75 6.11
CA PRO A 51 -10.20 -5.78 4.81
C PRO A 51 -8.85 -5.07 4.87
N THR A 52 -7.81 -5.74 4.39
CA THR A 52 -6.48 -5.14 4.22
C THR A 52 -6.43 -4.42 2.87
N ALA A 53 -6.08 -3.14 2.88
CA ALA A 53 -5.81 -2.38 1.66
C ALA A 53 -4.36 -2.57 1.23
N LEU A 54 -4.16 -2.69 -0.08
CA LEU A 54 -2.82 -2.65 -0.68
C LEU A 54 -2.43 -1.19 -0.94
N CYS A 55 -1.22 -0.82 -0.55
CA CYS A 55 -0.70 0.53 -0.67
C CYS A 55 0.64 0.54 -1.40
N TYR A 56 0.85 1.56 -2.23
CA TYR A 56 2.12 1.82 -2.88
C TYR A 56 2.59 3.24 -2.59
N VAL A 57 3.75 3.36 -1.94
CA VAL A 57 4.35 4.65 -1.56
C VAL A 57 5.41 5.02 -2.57
N CYS A 58 5.29 6.19 -3.19
CA CYS A 58 6.30 6.67 -4.14
C CYS A 58 7.65 6.86 -3.44
N ASP A 59 8.71 6.26 -3.96
CA ASP A 59 10.05 6.40 -3.35
C ASP A 59 10.64 7.81 -3.46
N ASN A 60 10.13 8.62 -4.41
CA ASN A 60 10.67 9.93 -4.74
C ASN A 60 9.99 11.07 -3.96
N CYS A 61 8.66 11.02 -3.79
CA CYS A 61 7.90 12.10 -3.13
C CYS A 61 7.07 11.64 -1.92
N GLY A 62 7.04 10.35 -1.61
CA GLY A 62 6.28 9.82 -0.47
C GLY A 62 4.76 9.75 -0.66
N TYR A 63 4.21 10.17 -1.81
CA TYR A 63 2.78 10.07 -2.08
C TYR A 63 2.30 8.61 -2.06
N LEU A 64 1.16 8.36 -1.42
CA LEU A 64 0.66 7.03 -1.13
C LEU A 64 -0.59 6.72 -1.95
N HIS A 65 -0.52 5.68 -2.77
CA HIS A 65 -1.63 5.17 -3.57
C HIS A 65 -2.35 4.07 -2.81
N TRP A 66 -3.66 4.25 -2.58
CA TRP A 66 -4.52 3.27 -1.90
C TRP A 66 -5.28 2.41 -2.91
N PHE A 67 -5.29 1.10 -2.67
CA PHE A 67 -6.07 0.12 -3.41
C PHE A 67 -6.88 -0.71 -2.42
N LEU A 68 -8.20 -0.49 -2.42
CA LEU A 68 -9.12 -1.34 -1.69
C LEU A 68 -9.19 -2.72 -2.35
N PRO A 69 -9.41 -3.79 -1.58
CA PRO A 69 -9.72 -5.10 -2.15
C PRO A 69 -10.99 -5.01 -3.03
N GLN A 70 -10.97 -5.67 -4.19
CA GLN A 70 -12.07 -5.73 -5.19
C GLN A 70 -12.71 -7.10 -5.18
#